data_AF-A0A0G1N133-F1
#
_entry.id   AF-A0A0G1N133-F1
#
_cell.length_a   1.000
_cell.length_b   1.000
_cell.length_c   1.000
_cell.angle_alpha   90.00
_cell.angle_beta   90.00
_cell.angle_gamma   90.00
#
_symmetry.space_group_name_H-M   'P 1'
#
loop_
_entity.id
_entity.type
_entity.pdbx_description
1 polymer ?
#
loop_
_entity_poly.entity_id
_entity_poly.type
_entity_poly.pdbx_seq_one_letter_code
_entity_poly.pdbx_strand_id
1 'polypeptide(L)'
;MSSFSIFVSRCIPDAGLSLLKKQGYKVKVSPHDRVLTKGELLREMKDIDALLCLLTDKIDGEIMDAGSPRLKIIANYAVGFDNIDLKAAATRAGDYRISRGVYRNAYVGFGTARGRGGTVYSCA
;
A
#
# COMPACT_ATOMS: atom_id res chain seq x y z
N MET A 1 13.86 -11.52 -12.33
CA MET A 1 12.51 -11.47 -11.71
C MET A 1 12.49 -10.33 -10.70
N SER A 2 11.78 -9.24 -10.99
CA SER A 2 11.75 -8.08 -10.11
C SER A 2 11.07 -8.45 -8.79
N SER A 3 11.84 -8.49 -7.70
CA SER A 3 11.32 -8.77 -6.35
C SER A 3 10.48 -7.58 -5.88
N PHE A 4 9.16 -7.74 -5.94
CA PHE A 4 8.22 -6.68 -5.58
C PHE A 4 7.97 -6.71 -4.07
N SER A 5 8.31 -5.61 -3.41
CA SER A 5 8.33 -5.48 -1.95
C SER A 5 7.09 -4.77 -1.43
N ILE A 6 6.37 -5.43 -0.52
CA ILE A 6 5.13 -4.94 0.08
C ILE A 6 5.39 -4.70 1.56
N PHE A 7 5.15 -3.47 2.02
CA PHE A 7 5.16 -3.15 3.44
C PHE A 7 3.73 -3.09 3.98
N VAL A 8 3.53 -3.71 5.13
CA VAL A 8 2.26 -3.79 5.83
C VAL A 8 2.37 -3.06 7.17
N SER A 9 1.58 -2.01 7.37
CA SER A 9 1.69 -1.11 8.53
C SER A 9 1.34 -1.78 9.86
N ARG A 10 0.46 -2.80 9.85
CA ARG A 10 0.09 -3.60 11.03
C ARG A 10 -0.25 -5.04 10.65
N CYS A 11 -0.11 -5.97 11.60
CA CYS A 11 -0.51 -7.35 11.41
C CYS A 11 -1.93 -7.48 10.83
N ILE A 12 -2.03 -8.20 9.71
CA ILE A 12 -3.27 -8.55 9.00
C ILE A 12 -3.49 -10.06 9.10
N PRO A 13 -4.71 -10.57 8.88
CA PRO A 13 -4.99 -12.00 8.92
C PRO A 13 -4.07 -12.81 8.00
N ASP A 14 -3.66 -13.99 8.48
CA ASP A 14 -2.66 -14.83 7.80
C ASP A 14 -3.06 -15.21 6.36
N ALA A 15 -4.36 -15.37 6.11
CA ALA A 15 -4.90 -15.61 4.77
C ALA A 15 -4.40 -14.58 3.73
N GLY A 16 -4.32 -13.30 4.11
CA GLY A 16 -3.81 -12.23 3.25
C GLY A 16 -2.29 -12.32 3.03
N LEU A 17 -1.53 -12.53 4.11
CA LEU A 17 -0.08 -12.70 4.03
C LEU A 17 0.32 -13.91 3.20
N SER A 18 -0.38 -15.02 3.39
CA SER A 18 -0.20 -16.27 2.65
C SER A 18 -0.48 -16.09 1.16
N LEU A 19 -1.50 -15.31 0.77
CA LEU A 19 -1.77 -14.99 -0.63
C LEU A 19 -0.62 -14.18 -1.26
N LEU A 20 -0.14 -13.13 -0.57
CA LEU A 20 0.97 -12.31 -1.06
C LEU A 20 2.26 -13.12 -1.21
N LYS A 21 2.58 -13.96 -0.22
CA LYS A 21 3.74 -14.86 -0.26
C LYS A 21 3.62 -15.88 -1.39
N LYS A 22 2.43 -16.48 -1.61
CA LYS A 22 2.16 -17.40 -2.72
C LYS A 22 2.40 -16.78 -4.10
N GLN A 23 2.15 -15.49 -4.24
CA GLN A 23 2.40 -14.74 -5.48
C GLN A 23 3.89 -14.39 -5.69
N GLY A 24 4.76 -14.74 -4.73
CA GLY A 24 6.21 -14.47 -4.79
C GLY A 24 6.58 -13.04 -4.39
N TYR A 25 5.71 -12.32 -3.67
CA TYR A 25 6.00 -10.98 -3.18
C TYR A 25 6.81 -11.01 -1.88
N LYS A 26 7.71 -10.05 -1.71
CA LYS A 26 8.48 -9.87 -0.47
C LYS A 26 7.64 -9.04 0.50
N VAL A 27 7.00 -9.69 1.46
CA VAL A 27 6.12 -9.02 2.45
C VAL A 27 6.91 -8.70 3.71
N LYS A 28 6.98 -7.42 4.09
CA LYS A 28 7.49 -6.95 5.38
C LYS A 28 6.31 -6.46 6.20
N VAL A 29 6.11 -7.03 7.39
CA VAL A 29 5.05 -6.62 8.31
C VAL A 29 5.68 -5.84 9.45
N SER A 30 5.06 -4.73 9.84
CA SER A 30 5.44 -4.00 11.05
C SER A 30 5.32 -4.91 12.29
N PRO A 31 6.36 -4.98 13.15
CA PRO A 31 6.30 -5.75 14.39
C PRO A 31 5.45 -5.06 15.47
N HIS A 32 5.01 -3.83 15.23
CA HIS A 32 4.29 -3.03 16.21
C HIS A 32 2.78 -3.21 16.06
N ASP A 33 2.12 -3.65 17.15
CA ASP A 33 0.65 -3.69 17.24
C ASP A 33 0.07 -2.32 17.64
N ARG A 34 0.56 -1.25 17.02
CA ARG A 34 0.08 0.13 17.23
C ARG A 34 0.04 0.88 15.90
N VAL A 35 -0.47 2.11 15.92
CA VAL A 35 -0.36 3.04 14.78
C VAL A 35 1.11 3.44 14.67
N LEU A 36 1.67 3.31 13.46
CA LEU A 36 3.03 3.77 13.21
C LEU A 36 3.06 5.29 13.22
N THR A 37 4.10 5.85 13.80
CA THR A 37 4.35 7.29 13.69
C THR A 37 4.71 7.64 12.25
N LYS A 38 4.47 8.91 11.86
CA LYS A 38 4.86 9.39 10.54
C LYS A 38 6.34 9.16 10.24
N GLY A 39 7.23 9.37 11.22
CA GLY A 39 8.67 9.12 11.07
C GLY A 39 9.03 7.65 10.82
N GLU A 40 8.32 6.70 11.45
CA GLU A 40 8.50 5.27 11.18
C GLU A 40 8.00 4.91 9.78
N LEU A 41 6.81 5.41 9.39
CA LEU A 41 6.27 5.21 8.04
C LEU A 41 7.24 5.73 6.97
N LEU A 42 7.73 6.96 7.12
CA LEU A 42 8.70 7.56 6.18
C LEU A 42 9.97 6.72 6.01
N ARG A 43 10.45 6.06 7.07
CA ARG A 43 11.62 5.17 6.98
C ARG A 43 11.30 3.90 6.20
N GLU A 44 10.14 3.32 6.45
CA GLU A 44 9.68 2.10 5.79
C GLU A 44 9.33 2.33 4.32
N MET A 45 8.99 3.56 3.92
CA MET A 45 8.67 3.89 2.53
C MET A 45 9.85 3.83 1.57
N LYS A 46 11.09 3.94 2.06
CA LYS A 46 12.28 4.18 1.21
C LYS A 46 12.66 3.08 0.23
N ASP A 47 12.05 1.89 0.30
CA ASP A 47 12.46 0.75 -0.55
C ASP A 47 11.31 -0.23 -0.86
N ILE A 48 10.10 0.30 -0.95
CA ILE A 48 8.92 -0.53 -1.16
C ILE A 48 8.29 -0.24 -2.52
N ASP A 49 7.72 -1.27 -3.12
CA ASP A 49 6.92 -1.14 -4.34
C ASP A 49 5.44 -0.92 -4.00
N ALA A 50 5.04 -1.25 -2.77
CA ALA A 50 3.67 -1.32 -2.33
C ALA A 50 3.50 -1.08 -0.83
N LEU A 51 2.55 -0.23 -0.47
CA LEU A 51 2.11 -0.03 0.91
C LEU A 51 0.74 -0.67 1.11
N LEU A 52 0.57 -1.44 2.17
CA LEU A 52 -0.71 -1.88 2.70
C LEU A 52 -0.93 -1.21 4.06
N CYS A 53 -1.82 -0.23 4.10
CA CYS A 53 -2.16 0.55 5.28
C CYS A 53 -3.52 0.17 5.85
N LEU A 54 -3.79 0.55 7.09
CA LEU A 54 -5.10 0.42 7.74
C LEU A 54 -5.76 1.80 7.88
N LEU A 55 -7.06 1.82 8.20
CA LEU A 55 -7.84 3.04 8.42
C LEU A 55 -7.19 4.05 9.38
N THR A 56 -6.42 3.57 10.36
CA THR A 56 -5.80 4.44 11.38
C THR A 56 -4.52 5.11 10.89
N ASP A 57 -3.93 4.66 9.78
CA ASP A 57 -2.68 5.21 9.28
C ASP A 57 -2.97 6.45 8.42
N LYS A 58 -2.39 7.59 8.77
CA LYS A 58 -2.56 8.82 8.00
C LYS A 58 -1.53 8.86 6.87
N ILE A 59 -1.99 8.73 5.63
CA ILE A 59 -1.15 8.74 4.43
C ILE A 59 -1.29 10.09 3.74
N ASP A 60 -0.30 10.95 3.96
CA ASP A 60 -0.21 12.27 3.33
C ASP A 60 0.78 12.28 2.17
N GLY A 61 0.86 13.41 1.46
CA GLY A 61 1.77 13.58 0.33
C GLY A 61 3.24 13.35 0.68
N GLU A 62 3.66 13.64 1.91
CA GLU A 62 5.06 13.44 2.35
C GLU A 62 5.41 11.96 2.47
N ILE A 63 4.48 11.13 2.95
CA ILE A 63 4.62 9.67 2.97
C ILE A 63 4.66 9.12 1.54
N MET A 64 3.80 9.64 0.66
CA MET A 64 3.78 9.25 -0.75
C MET A 64 5.10 9.61 -1.45
N ASP A 65 5.64 10.80 -1.18
CA ASP A 65 6.91 11.29 -1.72
C ASP A 65 8.09 10.47 -1.22
N ALA A 66 8.08 10.05 0.05
CA ALA A 66 9.13 9.20 0.60
C ALA A 66 9.23 7.82 -0.06
N GLY A 67 8.13 7.33 -0.66
CA GLY A 67 8.10 6.09 -1.43
C GLY A 67 8.37 6.28 -2.92
N SER A 68 8.25 7.50 -3.44
CA SER A 68 8.45 7.80 -4.85
C SER A 68 9.94 7.69 -5.24
N PRO A 69 10.28 7.22 -6.46
CA PRO A 69 9.40 6.76 -7.55
C PRO A 69 9.11 5.25 -7.51
N ARG A 70 9.53 4.55 -6.45
CA ARG A 70 9.47 3.09 -6.38
C ARG A 70 8.10 2.58 -5.98
N LEU A 71 7.39 3.33 -5.13
CA LEU A 71 6.02 3.07 -4.72
C LEU A 71 5.10 3.11 -5.94
N LYS A 72 4.45 1.98 -6.24
CA LYS A 72 3.53 1.82 -7.37
C LYS A 72 2.08 1.65 -6.92
N ILE A 73 1.86 1.26 -5.68
CA ILE A 73 0.51 0.99 -5.17
C ILE A 73 0.38 1.21 -3.67
N ILE A 74 -0.73 1.82 -3.28
CA ILE A 74 -1.18 1.97 -1.90
C ILE A 74 -2.51 1.24 -1.78
N ALA A 75 -2.55 0.16 -1.01
CA ALA A 75 -3.75 -0.60 -0.72
C ALA A 75 -4.24 -0.27 0.69
N ASN A 76 -5.50 0.09 0.83
CA ASN A 76 -6.10 0.31 2.14
C ASN A 76 -6.86 -0.93 2.59
N TYR A 77 -6.56 -1.41 3.79
CA TYR A 77 -7.30 -2.47 4.47
C TYR A 77 -8.44 -1.87 5.28
N ALA A 78 -9.40 -1.26 4.59
CA ALA A 78 -10.56 -0.62 5.17
C ALA A 78 -11.68 -0.47 4.12
N VAL A 79 -12.89 -0.16 4.60
CA VAL A 79 -14.03 0.15 3.72
C VAL A 79 -13.89 1.55 3.11
N GLY A 80 -13.34 2.50 3.87
CA GLY A 80 -13.12 3.89 3.45
C GLY A 80 -11.66 4.19 3.05
N PHE A 81 -11.40 5.44 2.69
CA PHE A 81 -10.07 5.99 2.36
C PHE A 81 -9.88 7.40 2.94
N ASP A 82 -10.63 7.76 3.97
CA ASP A 82 -10.57 9.06 4.64
C ASP A 82 -9.18 9.37 5.23
N ASN A 83 -8.39 8.33 5.44
CA ASN A 83 -7.04 8.39 5.96
C ASN A 83 -5.98 8.67 4.88
N ILE A 84 -6.34 8.68 3.61
CA ILE A 84 -5.45 8.91 2.47
C ILE A 84 -5.78 10.27 1.83
N ASP A 85 -4.78 11.14 1.69
CA ASP A 85 -4.95 12.42 1.00
C ASP A 85 -5.07 12.21 -0.52
N LEU A 86 -6.31 12.10 -0.99
CA LEU A 86 -6.62 11.93 -2.40
C LEU A 86 -6.21 13.13 -3.27
N LYS A 87 -6.11 14.34 -2.71
CA LYS A 87 -5.66 15.52 -3.47
C LYS A 87 -4.16 15.42 -3.73
N ALA A 88 -3.40 15.07 -2.69
CA ALA A 88 -1.98 14.78 -2.83
C ALA A 88 -1.73 13.61 -3.79
N ALA A 89 -2.57 12.57 -3.72
CA ALA A 89 -2.49 11.45 -4.65
C ALA A 89 -2.84 11.83 -6.09
N ALA A 90 -3.87 12.66 -6.31
CA ALA A 90 -4.28 13.09 -7.64
C ALA A 90 -3.17 13.85 -8.37
N THR A 91 -2.40 14.68 -7.66
CA THR A 91 -1.22 15.36 -8.23
C THR A 91 -0.10 14.41 -8.65
N ARG A 92 -0.12 13.16 -8.15
CA ARG A 92 0.89 12.11 -8.37
C ARG A 92 0.31 10.87 -9.05
N ALA A 93 -0.88 10.98 -9.64
CA ALA A 93 -1.66 9.83 -10.13
C ALA A 93 -1.01 9.09 -11.31
N GLY A 94 0.02 9.68 -11.93
CA GLY A 94 0.85 9.00 -12.94
C GLY A 94 1.85 8.00 -12.35
N ASP A 95 2.19 8.13 -11.06
CA ASP A 95 3.30 7.41 -10.43
C ASP A 95 2.85 6.14 -9.69
N TYR A 96 1.66 6.15 -9.08
CA TYR A 96 1.14 5.01 -8.32
C TYR A 96 -0.39 4.92 -8.31
N ARG A 97 -0.89 3.75 -7.91
CA ARG A 97 -2.31 3.39 -7.88
C ARG A 97 -2.82 3.27 -6.44
N ILE A 98 -4.04 3.72 -6.17
CA ILE A 98 -4.69 3.49 -4.87
C ILE A 98 -5.73 2.39 -5.04
N SER A 99 -5.59 1.28 -4.31
CA SER A 99 -6.55 0.18 -4.34
C SER A 99 -7.50 0.26 -3.15
N ARG A 100 -8.81 0.25 -3.43
CA ARG A 100 -9.82 -0.04 -2.42
C ARG A 100 -9.77 -1.52 -2.06
N GLY A 101 -9.70 -1.82 -0.77
CA GLY A 101 -9.59 -3.16 -0.25
C GLY A 101 -10.53 -3.41 0.92
N VAL A 102 -11.76 -3.84 0.64
CA VAL A 102 -12.65 -4.35 1.70
C VAL A 102 -12.17 -5.75 2.06
N TYR A 103 -11.58 -5.90 3.26
CA TYR A 103 -11.23 -7.11 4.05
C TYR A 103 -10.61 -8.35 3.35
N ARG A 104 -11.11 -8.79 2.19
CA ARG A 104 -10.59 -9.91 1.39
C ARG A 104 -9.87 -9.49 0.11
N ASN A 105 -10.20 -8.32 -0.45
CA ASN A 105 -9.76 -7.96 -1.80
C ASN A 105 -8.64 -6.91 -1.88
N ALA A 106 -8.11 -6.42 -0.74
CA ALA A 106 -6.98 -5.48 -0.72
C ALA A 106 -5.75 -5.99 -1.49
N TYR A 107 -5.61 -7.32 -1.60
CA TYR A 107 -4.50 -7.99 -2.25
C TYR A 107 -4.64 -8.10 -3.78
N VAL A 108 -5.86 -7.91 -4.32
CA VAL A 108 -6.16 -8.04 -5.76
C VAL A 108 -5.48 -6.93 -6.57
N GLY A 109 -5.34 -5.75 -5.98
CA GLY A 109 -4.65 -4.61 -6.59
C GLY A 109 -3.20 -4.93 -7.00
N PHE A 110 -2.49 -5.74 -6.21
CA PHE A 110 -1.08 -6.08 -6.46
C PHE A 110 -0.89 -6.98 -7.69
N GLY A 111 -1.85 -7.87 -7.99
CA GLY A 111 -1.78 -8.75 -9.16
C GLY A 111 -1.82 -7.99 -10.48
N THR A 112 -2.56 -6.87 -10.53
CA THR A 112 -2.68 -6.02 -11.72
C THR A 112 -1.60 -4.93 -11.82
N ALA A 113 -0.80 -4.74 -10.75
CA ALA A 113 0.23 -3.69 -10.66
C ALA A 113 1.52 -3.99 -11.46
N ARG A 114 1.59 -5.14 -12.18
CA ARG A 114 2.66 -5.42 -13.13
C ARG A 114 2.53 -4.64 -14.45
N GLY A 115 1.40 -3.99 -14.72
CA GLY A 115 1.18 -3.11 -15.88
C GLY A 115 1.45 -1.63 -15.57
N ARG A 116 1.91 -0.87 -16.57
CA ARG A 116 2.26 0.57 -16.47
C ARG A 116 1.08 1.41 -15.93
N GLY A 117 1.45 2.47 -15.20
CA GLY A 117 0.59 3.35 -14.41
C GLY A 117 -0.72 3.76 -15.08
N GLY A 118 -1.77 3.73 -14.27
CA GLY A 118 -3.11 4.17 -14.61
C GLY A 118 -3.93 4.20 -13.33
N THR A 119 -4.60 5.32 -13.07
CA THR A 119 -5.45 5.52 -11.89
C THR A 119 -6.56 4.48 -11.89
N VAL A 120 -6.51 3.50 -11.00
CA VAL A 120 -7.58 2.52 -10.85
C VAL A 120 -8.21 2.71 -9.50
N TYR A 121 -9.19 3.61 -9.45
CA TYR A 121 -10.26 3.57 -8.47
C TYR A 121 -11.16 2.35 -8.77
N SER A 122 -10.67 1.12 -8.57
CA SER A 122 -11.53 -0.07 -8.79
C SER A 122 -12.60 -0.09 -7.70
N CYS A 123 -13.80 0.32 -8.09
CA CYS A 123 -15.04 -0.20 -7.55
C CYS A 123 -15.07 -1.70 -7.85
N ALA A 124 -15.14 -2.52 -6.82
CA ALA A 124 -15.65 -3.89 -6.86
C ALA A 124 -16.29 -4.15 -5.51
#